data_AF-A0A0N0ATH1-F1
#
_entry.id   AF-A0A0N0ATH1-F1
#
_cell.length_a   1.000
_cell.length_b   1.000
_cell.length_c   1.000
_cell.angle_alpha   90.00
_cell.angle_beta   90.00
_cell.angle_gamma   90.00
#
_symmetry.space_group_name_H-M   'P 1'
#
loop_
_entity.id
_entity.type
_entity.pdbx_description
1 polymer ?
#
loop_
_entity_poly.entity_id
_entity_poly.type
_entity_poly.pdbx_seq_one_letter_code
_entity_poly.pdbx_strand_id
1 'polypeptide(L)'
;MRHPHDAPPALRVLSLGAGVQSSTLLLLAAQGAIPKFDYALFADTGWEPERVYRHLERLEAAAADVSIPVIRVSAGNIRNDALDEEHRFASMPLFVRGPHGERGMARRQCTAEYKIRPLKAEVRRLLGYPHPVRVPSGVYAQQAIGISLDEVHRAKDADVRYMRNVFPLLDIGWTRRDCRAHLTAHGWGDTPRSACIGCPYRSSSSWAEMKATAPEEFEDAVAFDAAIRRGHPAATRSGMPMRGNYYLHPSRRPLRDVDLGIDSGPEPEGCSPWACRGDNHEPTAPDGENP
;
A
#
# COMPACT_ATOMS: atom_id res chain seq x y z
N MET A 1 4.63 4.53 25.14
CA MET A 1 5.24 4.26 26.47
C MET A 1 5.16 2.77 26.75
N ARG A 2 6.27 2.09 27.03
CA ARG A 2 6.25 0.69 27.48
C ARG A 2 5.71 0.65 28.91
N HIS A 3 4.63 -0.09 29.15
CA HIS A 3 4.27 -0.47 30.52
C HIS A 3 5.28 -1.54 30.99
N PRO A 4 5.95 -1.35 32.13
CA PRO A 4 7.01 -2.25 32.62
C PRO A 4 6.54 -3.67 33.00
N HIS A 5 5.26 -4.02 32.75
CA HIS A 5 4.66 -5.31 33.07
C HIS A 5 4.09 -6.08 31.87
N ASP A 6 4.28 -5.60 30.64
CA ASP A 6 3.84 -6.37 29.47
C ASP A 6 4.84 -7.50 29.17
N ALA A 7 4.32 -8.72 29.03
CA ALA A 7 5.08 -9.85 28.52
C ALA A 7 5.72 -9.51 27.17
N PRO A 8 6.91 -10.07 26.85
CA PRO A 8 7.52 -9.87 25.53
C PRO A 8 6.56 -10.33 24.42
N PRO A 9 6.63 -9.73 23.22
CA PRO A 9 5.79 -10.17 22.12
C PRO A 9 6.06 -11.64 21.81
N ALA A 10 4.99 -12.38 21.52
CA ALA A 10 5.11 -13.77 21.07
C ALA A 10 5.74 -13.85 19.66
N LEU A 11 5.67 -12.76 18.91
CA LEU A 11 6.14 -12.67 17.53
C LEU A 11 6.53 -11.23 17.18
N ARG A 12 7.62 -11.01 16.45
CA ARG A 12 7.99 -9.74 15.82
C ARG A 12 7.90 -9.88 14.31
N VAL A 13 7.03 -9.11 13.68
CA VAL A 13 6.83 -9.14 12.22
C VAL A 13 7.10 -7.77 11.62
N LEU A 14 7.78 -7.75 10.47
CA LEU A 14 7.92 -6.54 9.65
C LEU A 14 6.78 -6.48 8.62
N SER A 15 6.14 -5.31 8.47
CA SER A 15 5.26 -5.04 7.34
C SER A 15 6.13 -4.61 6.17
N LEU A 16 6.49 -5.57 5.31
CA LEU A 16 7.38 -5.34 4.19
C LEU A 16 6.56 -4.82 3.00
N GLY A 17 6.74 -3.55 2.65
CA GLY A 17 6.11 -2.95 1.47
C GLY A 17 7.01 -2.91 0.23
N ALA A 18 8.24 -3.45 0.33
CA ALA A 18 9.30 -3.37 -0.69
C ALA A 18 9.64 -1.94 -1.17
N GLY A 19 9.28 -0.92 -0.37
CA GLY A 19 9.65 0.47 -0.60
C GLY A 19 10.77 0.93 0.33
N VAL A 20 11.17 2.20 0.22
CA VAL A 20 12.28 2.83 0.96
C VAL A 20 12.30 2.48 2.46
N GLN A 21 11.27 2.85 3.22
CA GLN A 21 11.32 2.73 4.69
C GLN A 21 11.26 1.27 5.15
N SER A 22 10.41 0.43 4.53
CA SER A 22 10.32 -0.98 4.93
C SER A 22 11.58 -1.77 4.56
N SER A 23 12.21 -1.45 3.43
CA SER A 23 13.50 -2.04 3.04
C SER A 23 14.61 -1.61 4.01
N THR A 24 14.60 -0.35 4.43
CA THR A 24 15.52 0.18 5.45
C THR A 24 15.37 -0.59 6.77
N LEU A 25 14.15 -0.81 7.25
CA LEU A 25 13.92 -1.59 8.46
C LEU A 25 14.45 -3.02 8.36
N LEU A 26 14.25 -3.69 7.22
CA LEU A 26 14.76 -5.03 7.00
C LEU A 26 16.30 -5.07 7.08
N LEU A 27 16.98 -4.13 6.41
CA LEU A 27 18.44 -4.05 6.42
C LEU A 27 18.99 -3.68 7.80
N LEU A 28 18.38 -2.73 8.50
CA LEU A 28 18.77 -2.40 9.87
C LEU A 28 18.66 -3.61 10.80
N ALA A 29 17.60 -4.41 10.65
CA ALA A 29 17.42 -5.64 11.43
C ALA A 29 18.47 -6.71 11.05
N ALA A 30 18.78 -6.84 9.76
CA ALA A 30 19.81 -7.75 9.27
C ALA A 30 21.22 -7.37 9.76
N GLN A 31 21.48 -6.07 9.89
CA GLN A 31 22.75 -5.54 10.42
C GLN A 31 22.82 -5.57 11.96
N GLY A 32 21.75 -5.99 12.64
CA GLY A 32 21.67 -5.98 14.10
C GLY A 32 21.55 -4.58 14.73
N ALA A 33 21.28 -3.55 13.92
CA ALA A 33 21.11 -2.16 14.40
C ALA A 33 19.77 -1.95 15.11
N ILE A 34 18.76 -2.78 14.81
CA ILE A 34 17.48 -2.85 15.52
C ILE A 34 17.16 -4.32 15.85
N PRO A 35 16.20 -4.59 16.78
CA PRO A 35 15.80 -5.96 17.08
C PRO A 35 15.38 -6.73 15.83
N LYS A 36 15.90 -7.94 15.69
CA LYS A 36 15.59 -8.85 14.59
C LYS A 36 14.09 -9.20 14.55
N PHE A 37 13.57 -9.36 13.33
CA PHE A 37 12.20 -9.84 13.09
C PHE A 37 12.17 -11.36 12.98
N ASP A 38 11.10 -11.98 13.46
CA ASP A 38 10.84 -13.40 13.24
C ASP A 38 10.38 -13.66 11.80
N TYR A 39 9.61 -12.73 11.22
CA TYR A 39 9.16 -12.78 9.81
C TYR A 39 9.06 -11.39 9.20
N ALA A 40 9.23 -11.29 7.89
CA ALA A 40 8.85 -10.12 7.11
C ALA A 40 7.66 -10.49 6.19
N LEU A 41 6.57 -9.76 6.29
CA LEU A 41 5.33 -10.07 5.57
C LEU A 41 5.13 -9.08 4.43
N PHE A 42 5.13 -9.58 3.19
CA PHE A 42 4.85 -8.80 1.99
C PHE A 42 3.43 -9.08 1.50
N ALA A 43 2.61 -8.04 1.39
CA ALA A 43 1.25 -8.16 0.84
C ALA A 43 1.29 -8.01 -0.68
N ASP A 44 1.26 -9.14 -1.38
CA ASP A 44 1.32 -9.21 -2.84
C ASP A 44 -0.06 -8.99 -3.44
N THR A 45 -0.19 -7.88 -4.17
CA THR A 45 -1.42 -7.52 -4.89
C THR A 45 -1.58 -8.27 -6.21
N GLY A 46 -0.55 -9.01 -6.63
CA GLY A 46 -0.47 -9.67 -7.94
C GLY A 46 -0.28 -8.70 -9.11
N TRP A 47 -0.11 -7.40 -8.85
CA TRP A 47 0.00 -6.38 -9.89
C TRP A 47 1.01 -5.28 -9.53
N GLU A 48 2.08 -5.67 -8.84
CA GLU A 48 3.23 -4.77 -8.64
C GLU A 48 4.09 -4.71 -9.91
N PRO A 49 4.81 -3.60 -10.15
CA PRO A 49 5.79 -3.52 -11.24
C PRO A 49 6.89 -4.58 -11.10
N GLU A 50 7.44 -5.05 -12.22
CA GLU A 50 8.53 -6.03 -12.28
C GLU A 50 9.75 -5.60 -11.46
N ARG A 51 10.08 -4.30 -11.50
CA ARG A 51 11.18 -3.74 -10.68
C ARG A 51 10.94 -3.90 -9.17
N VAL A 52 9.69 -3.93 -8.71
CA VAL A 52 9.34 -4.16 -7.30
C VAL A 52 9.53 -5.64 -6.96
N TYR A 53 9.16 -6.56 -7.85
CA TYR A 53 9.41 -7.99 -7.65
C TYR A 53 10.90 -8.33 -7.63
N ARG A 54 11.71 -7.78 -8.55
CA ARG A 54 13.17 -7.94 -8.52
C ARG A 54 13.80 -7.36 -7.25
N HIS A 55 13.32 -6.21 -6.79
CA HIS A 55 13.77 -5.63 -5.52
C HIS A 55 13.37 -6.51 -4.33
N LEU A 56 12.16 -7.07 -4.33
CA LEU A 56 11.70 -8.00 -3.31
C LEU A 56 12.57 -9.26 -3.28
N GLU A 57 12.92 -9.85 -4.42
CA GLU A 57 13.82 -11.01 -4.48
C GLU A 57 15.19 -10.71 -3.88
N ARG A 58 15.74 -9.52 -4.13
CA ARG A 58 16.98 -9.07 -3.48
C ARG A 58 16.80 -8.98 -1.96
N LEU A 59 15.70 -8.38 -1.49
CA LEU A 59 15.40 -8.28 -0.06
C LEU A 59 15.23 -9.66 0.59
N GLU A 60 14.62 -10.61 -0.12
CA GLU A 60 14.45 -11.99 0.32
C GLU A 60 15.81 -12.67 0.51
N ALA A 61 16.73 -12.50 -0.43
CA ALA A 61 18.10 -13.01 -0.30
C ALA A 61 18.82 -12.41 0.91
N ALA A 62 18.79 -11.08 1.06
CA ALA A 62 19.42 -10.39 2.19
C ALA A 62 18.81 -10.78 3.54
N ALA A 63 17.50 -11.06 3.59
CA ALA A 63 16.81 -11.51 4.79
C ALA A 63 17.11 -12.98 5.12
N ALA A 64 17.27 -13.82 4.10
CA ALA A 64 17.61 -15.24 4.26
C ALA A 64 18.99 -15.42 4.91
N ASP A 65 19.98 -14.60 4.53
CA ASP A 65 21.34 -14.60 5.11
C ASP A 65 21.34 -14.42 6.63
N VAL A 66 20.32 -13.72 7.15
CA VAL A 66 20.14 -13.48 8.58
C VAL A 66 18.96 -14.26 9.16
N SER A 67 18.42 -15.27 8.46
CA SER A 67 17.28 -16.08 8.91
C SER A 67 16.05 -15.26 9.32
N ILE A 68 15.65 -14.29 8.50
CA ILE A 68 14.36 -13.60 8.56
C ILE A 68 13.55 -14.06 7.35
N PRO A 69 12.66 -15.06 7.48
CA PRO A 69 11.84 -15.52 6.37
C PRO A 69 10.91 -14.40 5.90
N VAL A 70 10.92 -14.15 4.59
CA VAL A 70 9.94 -13.28 3.94
C VAL A 70 8.78 -14.15 3.47
N ILE A 71 7.57 -13.81 3.91
CA ILE A 71 6.34 -14.48 3.50
C ILE A 71 5.56 -13.54 2.58
N ARG A 72 5.36 -13.96 1.33
CA ARG A 72 4.44 -13.32 0.41
C ARG A 72 3.02 -13.78 0.72
N VAL A 73 2.14 -12.84 1.04
CA VAL A 73 0.73 -13.08 1.35
C VAL A 73 -0.11 -12.44 0.26
N SER A 74 -0.97 -13.21 -0.39
CA SER A 74 -1.85 -12.72 -1.45
C SER A 74 -3.32 -13.00 -1.12
N ALA A 75 -4.21 -12.19 -1.69
CA ALA A 75 -5.65 -12.39 -1.68
C ALA A 75 -6.26 -12.38 -3.08
N GLY A 76 -5.46 -12.71 -4.10
CA GLY A 76 -5.85 -12.64 -5.50
C GLY A 76 -5.02 -11.62 -6.28
N ASN A 77 -5.54 -11.22 -7.43
CA ASN A 77 -4.89 -10.27 -8.32
C ASN A 77 -5.78 -9.04 -8.46
N ILE A 78 -5.35 -7.90 -7.91
CA ILE A 78 -6.14 -6.68 -7.85
C ILE A 78 -6.62 -6.20 -9.23
N ARG A 79 -5.85 -6.43 -10.30
CA ARG A 79 -6.22 -6.07 -11.66
C ARG A 79 -7.36 -6.95 -12.16
N ASN A 80 -7.22 -8.26 -12.03
CA ASN A 80 -8.20 -9.22 -12.51
C ASN A 80 -9.50 -9.08 -11.73
N ASP A 81 -9.40 -8.98 -10.41
CA ASP A 81 -10.56 -8.82 -9.51
C ASP A 81 -11.29 -7.49 -9.73
N ALA A 82 -10.59 -6.45 -10.19
CA ALA A 82 -11.20 -5.17 -10.57
C ALA A 82 -11.87 -5.22 -11.96
N LEU A 83 -11.63 -6.26 -12.77
CA LEU A 83 -12.28 -6.46 -14.07
C LEU A 83 -13.31 -7.60 -14.06
N ASP A 84 -13.32 -8.43 -13.02
CA ASP A 84 -14.22 -9.57 -12.87
C ASP A 84 -15.65 -9.13 -12.51
N GLU A 85 -16.59 -9.38 -13.43
CA GLU A 85 -18.01 -9.06 -13.29
C GLU A 85 -18.71 -9.70 -12.07
N GLU A 86 -18.17 -10.79 -11.52
CA GLU A 86 -18.71 -11.46 -10.33
C GLU A 86 -18.07 -10.92 -9.03
N HIS A 87 -16.95 -10.22 -9.14
CA HIS A 87 -16.25 -9.62 -8.02
C HIS A 87 -16.75 -8.19 -7.73
N ARG A 88 -16.61 -7.73 -6.48
CA ARG A 88 -16.98 -6.35 -6.13
C ARG A 88 -15.93 -5.38 -6.71
N PHE A 89 -16.32 -4.59 -7.70
CA PHE A 89 -15.48 -3.62 -8.43
C PHE A 89 -14.84 -2.47 -7.63
N ALA A 90 -15.23 -2.24 -6.38
CA ALA A 90 -14.93 -0.97 -5.71
C ALA A 90 -13.66 -1.02 -4.84
N SER A 91 -12.64 -1.79 -5.21
CA SER A 91 -11.40 -1.85 -4.42
C SER A 91 -10.46 -0.67 -4.70
N MET A 92 -10.33 -0.23 -5.95
CA MET A 92 -9.39 0.81 -6.34
C MET A 92 -9.99 2.23 -6.26
N PRO A 93 -9.21 3.24 -5.81
CA PRO A 93 -9.67 4.61 -5.68
C PRO A 93 -9.63 5.35 -7.02
N LEU A 94 -10.48 4.94 -7.97
CA LEU A 94 -10.53 5.48 -9.33
C LEU A 94 -11.10 6.90 -9.36
N PHE A 95 -10.59 7.77 -10.24
CA PHE A 95 -11.16 9.11 -10.44
C PHE A 95 -12.45 9.04 -11.25
N VAL A 96 -13.49 9.75 -10.81
CA VAL A 96 -14.82 9.72 -11.41
C VAL A 96 -15.14 11.05 -12.08
N ARG A 97 -15.68 11.00 -13.30
CA ARG A 97 -16.33 12.13 -13.98
C ARG A 97 -17.82 11.82 -14.15
N GLY A 98 -18.66 12.55 -13.42
CA GLY A 98 -20.11 12.43 -13.48
C GLY A 98 -20.71 12.90 -14.82
N PRO A 99 -22.00 12.60 -15.07
CA PRO A 99 -22.67 12.89 -16.34
C PRO A 99 -22.77 14.39 -16.64
N HIS A 100 -22.77 15.25 -15.62
CA HIS A 100 -22.80 16.71 -15.77
C HIS A 100 -21.42 17.34 -15.56
N GLY A 101 -20.36 16.53 -15.54
CA GLY A 101 -18.97 16.97 -15.37
C GLY A 101 -18.49 17.01 -13.93
N GLU A 102 -19.28 16.52 -12.97
CA GLU A 102 -18.90 16.45 -11.56
C GLU A 102 -17.61 15.63 -11.38
N ARG A 103 -16.76 16.07 -10.46
CA ARG A 103 -15.47 15.44 -10.20
C ARG A 103 -15.52 14.72 -8.86
N GLY A 104 -15.27 13.41 -8.86
CA GLY A 104 -15.21 12.59 -7.64
C GLY A 104 -14.04 11.61 -7.65
N MET A 105 -13.93 10.80 -6.60
CA MET A 105 -13.00 9.68 -6.49
C MET A 105 -13.69 8.53 -5.75
N ALA A 106 -13.56 7.31 -6.27
CA ALA A 106 -14.05 6.12 -5.59
C ALA A 106 -13.27 5.91 -4.29
N ARG A 107 -13.93 5.31 -3.29
CA ARG A 107 -13.28 5.03 -2.01
C ARG A 107 -12.17 4.00 -2.19
N ARG A 108 -11.04 4.23 -1.52
CA ARG A 108 -9.93 3.29 -1.46
C ARG A 108 -10.27 2.11 -0.55
N GLN A 109 -10.42 0.91 -1.11
CA GLN A 109 -10.60 -0.32 -0.33
C GLN A 109 -9.46 -1.34 -0.56
N CYS A 110 -8.62 -1.13 -1.57
CA CYS A 110 -7.53 -2.02 -1.97
C CYS A 110 -6.54 -2.29 -0.84
N THR A 111 -6.22 -1.29 -0.02
CA THR A 111 -5.35 -1.46 1.15
C THR A 111 -5.98 -2.42 2.17
N ALA A 112 -7.28 -2.29 2.43
CA ALA A 112 -7.96 -3.15 3.40
C ALA A 112 -8.04 -4.59 2.90
N GLU A 113 -8.40 -4.78 1.63
CA GLU A 113 -8.67 -6.08 1.03
C GLU A 113 -7.41 -6.86 0.68
N TYR A 114 -6.43 -6.23 0.02
CA TYR A 114 -5.24 -6.90 -0.49
C TYR A 114 -4.03 -6.79 0.44
N LYS A 115 -4.06 -5.89 1.43
CA LYS A 115 -2.94 -5.70 2.35
C LYS A 115 -3.27 -6.00 3.80
N ILE A 116 -4.18 -5.24 4.42
CA ILE A 116 -4.43 -5.36 5.86
C ILE A 116 -5.05 -6.73 6.21
N ARG A 117 -6.14 -7.13 5.53
CA ARG A 117 -6.85 -8.37 5.84
C ARG A 117 -5.95 -9.61 5.67
N PRO A 118 -5.18 -9.77 4.57
CA PRO A 118 -4.33 -10.94 4.39
C PRO A 118 -3.17 -10.96 5.39
N LEU A 119 -2.54 -9.80 5.65
CA LEU A 119 -1.49 -9.70 6.67
C LEU A 119 -2.00 -10.07 8.07
N LYS A 120 -3.19 -9.60 8.47
CA LYS A 120 -3.80 -10.00 9.76
C LYS A 120 -4.10 -11.49 9.83
N ALA A 121 -4.60 -12.08 8.75
CA ALA A 121 -4.85 -13.52 8.69
C ALA A 121 -3.55 -14.31 8.87
N GLU A 122 -2.47 -13.86 8.23
CA GLU A 122 -1.16 -14.50 8.33
C GLU A 122 -0.54 -14.35 9.72
N VAL A 123 -0.59 -13.16 10.31
CA VAL A 123 -0.13 -12.94 11.70
C VAL A 123 -0.87 -13.88 12.67
N ARG A 124 -2.18 -14.06 12.50
CA ARG A 124 -2.95 -15.00 13.32
C ARG A 124 -2.55 -16.45 13.12
N ARG A 125 -2.26 -16.84 11.88
CA ARG A 125 -1.74 -18.18 11.55
C ARG A 125 -0.40 -18.43 12.25
N LEU A 126 0.52 -17.47 12.18
CA LEU A 126 1.84 -17.53 12.82
C LEU A 126 1.76 -17.54 14.35
N LEU A 127 0.78 -16.86 14.94
CA LEU A 127 0.48 -16.94 16.37
C LEU A 127 -0.17 -18.26 16.78
N GLY A 128 -0.57 -19.13 15.84
CA GLY A 128 -1.23 -20.41 16.12
C GLY A 128 -2.75 -20.33 16.35
N TYR A 129 -3.37 -19.18 16.05
CA TYR A 129 -4.80 -18.94 16.28
C TYR A 129 -5.50 -18.44 15.00
N PRO A 130 -5.57 -19.25 13.92
CA PRO A 130 -6.27 -18.86 12.70
C PRO A 130 -7.74 -18.49 12.98
N HIS A 131 -8.31 -17.57 12.20
CA HIS A 131 -9.72 -17.20 12.38
C HIS A 131 -10.64 -18.41 12.14
N PRO A 132 -11.70 -18.63 12.96
CA PRO A 132 -12.26 -17.74 14.00
C PRO A 132 -11.71 -17.95 15.43
N VAL A 133 -10.67 -18.77 15.64
CA VAL A 133 -10.17 -19.12 16.97
C VAL A 133 -9.74 -17.89 17.77
N ARG A 134 -10.24 -17.71 18.99
CA ARG A 134 -9.88 -16.53 19.80
C ARG A 134 -8.39 -16.57 20.20
N VAL A 135 -7.69 -15.46 20.00
CA VAL A 135 -6.33 -15.28 20.53
C VAL A 135 -6.43 -15.05 22.05
N PRO A 136 -5.69 -15.80 22.89
CA PRO A 136 -5.68 -15.60 24.33
C PRO A 136 -5.25 -14.18 24.74
N SER A 137 -5.72 -13.73 25.90
CA SER A 137 -5.27 -12.45 26.45
C SER A 137 -3.77 -12.50 26.74
N GLY A 138 -3.05 -11.43 26.39
CA GLY A 138 -1.59 -11.35 26.58
C GLY A 138 -0.75 -11.94 25.44
N VAL A 139 -1.34 -12.71 24.52
CA VAL A 139 -0.65 -13.17 23.31
C VAL A 139 -0.80 -12.12 22.21
N TYR A 140 0.32 -11.58 21.72
CA TYR A 140 0.32 -10.59 20.65
C TYR A 140 1.58 -10.65 19.78
N ALA A 141 1.44 -10.22 18.53
CA ALA A 141 2.54 -9.93 17.63
C ALA A 141 2.89 -8.44 17.66
N GLN A 142 4.17 -8.10 17.67
CA GLN A 142 4.67 -6.76 17.44
C GLN A 142 4.88 -6.55 15.93
N GLN A 143 4.12 -5.62 15.35
CA GLN A 143 4.16 -5.29 13.92
C GLN A 143 5.01 -4.05 13.71
N ALA A 144 6.23 -4.22 13.19
CA ALA A 144 7.06 -3.10 12.77
C ALA A 144 6.57 -2.52 11.44
N ILE A 145 6.42 -1.20 11.39
CA ILE A 145 5.95 -0.46 10.22
C ILE A 145 6.96 0.65 9.92
N GLY A 146 7.36 0.76 8.65
CA GLY A 146 8.28 1.79 8.18
C GLY A 146 7.59 3.16 8.06
N ILE A 147 7.39 3.85 9.18
CA ILE A 147 6.95 5.25 9.23
C ILE A 147 8.11 6.07 9.79
N SER A 148 8.61 7.02 8.99
CA SER A 148 9.71 7.91 9.38
C SER A 148 9.21 9.18 10.08
N LEU A 149 10.12 9.97 10.63
CA LEU A 149 9.81 11.14 11.46
C LEU A 149 8.94 12.19 10.73
N ASP A 150 9.21 12.40 9.45
CA ASP A 150 8.44 13.27 8.53
C ASP A 150 7.00 12.80 8.29
N GLU A 151 6.70 11.55 8.64
CA GLU A 151 5.40 10.91 8.48
C GLU A 151 4.73 10.53 9.82
N VAL A 152 5.20 11.10 10.94
CA VAL A 152 4.75 10.72 12.29
C VAL A 152 3.23 10.77 12.47
N HIS A 153 2.54 11.69 11.79
CA HIS A 153 1.08 11.81 11.79
C HIS A 153 0.35 10.56 11.25
N ARG A 154 1.05 9.67 10.54
CA ARG A 154 0.53 8.40 10.04
C ARG A 154 0.67 7.24 11.04
N ALA A 155 1.48 7.40 12.09
CA ALA A 155 1.70 6.38 13.12
C ALA A 155 0.45 6.18 13.98
N LYS A 156 -0.06 4.95 14.01
CA LYS A 156 -1.30 4.59 14.70
C LYS A 156 -1.19 3.23 15.36
N ASP A 157 -1.85 3.08 16.49
CA ASP A 157 -2.01 1.80 17.15
C ASP A 157 -2.78 0.80 16.28
N ALA A 158 -2.57 -0.48 16.54
CA ALA A 158 -3.32 -1.54 15.90
C ALA A 158 -4.79 -1.49 16.37
N ASP A 159 -5.71 -1.77 15.46
CA ASP A 159 -7.15 -1.87 15.71
C ASP A 159 -7.58 -3.24 16.30
N VAL A 160 -6.62 -4.12 16.59
CA VAL A 160 -6.85 -5.47 17.11
C VAL A 160 -5.93 -5.78 18.29
N ARG A 161 -6.44 -6.48 19.31
CA ARG A 161 -5.70 -6.76 20.56
C ARG A 161 -4.50 -7.70 20.42
N TYR A 162 -4.48 -8.54 19.38
CA TYR A 162 -3.40 -9.51 19.15
C TYR A 162 -2.24 -8.93 18.32
N MET A 163 -2.29 -7.64 17.98
CA MET A 163 -1.21 -6.93 17.30
C MET A 163 -0.87 -5.66 18.07
N ARG A 164 0.40 -5.27 18.05
CA ARG A 164 0.87 -3.97 18.53
C ARG A 164 1.80 -3.36 17.49
N ASN A 165 1.42 -2.21 16.96
CA ASN A 165 2.23 -1.51 15.98
C ASN A 165 3.43 -0.85 16.67
N VAL A 166 4.60 -0.94 16.04
CA VAL A 166 5.82 -0.23 16.45
C VAL A 166 6.46 0.44 15.25
N PHE A 167 7.21 1.50 15.50
CA PHE A 167 7.75 2.39 14.46
C PHE A 167 9.25 2.61 14.69
N PRO A 168 10.11 1.63 14.36
CA PRO A 168 11.52 1.71 14.73
C PRO A 168 12.24 2.93 14.16
N LEU A 169 11.82 3.44 12.99
CA LEU A 169 12.38 4.65 12.40
C LEU A 169 12.08 5.90 13.24
N LEU A 170 10.92 5.95 13.91
CA LEU A 170 10.61 7.03 14.87
C LEU A 170 11.48 6.89 16.11
N ASP A 171 11.67 5.67 16.61
CA ASP A 171 12.49 5.39 17.80
C ASP A 171 13.95 5.85 17.62
N ILE A 172 14.49 5.73 16.39
CA ILE A 172 15.85 6.18 16.05
C ILE A 172 15.90 7.57 15.41
N GLY A 173 14.76 8.26 15.29
CA GLY A 173 14.67 9.63 14.75
C GLY A 173 14.99 9.77 13.27
N TRP A 174 14.82 8.73 12.46
CA TRP A 174 15.15 8.75 11.04
C TRP A 174 14.02 9.33 10.19
N THR A 175 14.40 10.22 9.28
CA THR A 175 13.54 10.73 8.20
C THR A 175 13.57 9.78 6.99
N ARG A 176 12.67 10.01 6.02
CA ARG A 176 12.73 9.31 4.74
C ARG A 176 14.02 9.58 3.96
N ARG A 177 14.63 10.76 4.14
CA ARG A 177 15.94 11.09 3.56
C ARG A 177 17.04 10.21 4.14
N ASP A 178 17.04 9.99 5.45
CA ASP A 178 18.02 9.13 6.12
C ASP A 178 17.89 7.69 5.65
N CYS A 179 16.65 7.21 5.49
CA CYS A 179 16.38 5.89 4.91
C CYS A 179 16.99 5.73 3.51
N ARG A 180 16.82 6.74 2.64
CA ARG A 180 17.42 6.73 1.29
C ARG A 180 18.94 6.77 1.32
N ALA A 181 19.52 7.58 2.20
CA ALA A 181 20.96 7.67 2.35
C ALA A 181 21.53 6.33 2.83
N HIS A 182 20.89 5.70 3.81
CA HIS A 182 21.27 4.37 4.30
C HIS A 182 21.18 3.32 3.19
N LEU A 183 20.08 3.24 2.47
CA LEU A 183 19.92 2.30 1.35
C LEU A 183 21.00 2.51 0.29
N THR A 184 21.26 3.76 -0.11
CA THR A 184 22.28 4.09 -1.11
C THR A 184 23.67 3.65 -0.64
N ALA A 185 24.03 3.94 0.61
CA ALA A 185 25.32 3.57 1.19
C ALA A 185 25.56 2.05 1.24
N HIS A 186 24.49 1.25 1.22
CA HIS A 186 24.56 -0.21 1.29
C HIS A 186 24.24 -0.91 -0.05
N GLY A 187 24.23 -0.18 -1.18
CA GLY A 187 24.00 -0.75 -2.51
C GLY A 187 22.53 -0.96 -2.88
N TRP A 188 21.60 -0.27 -2.22
CA TRP A 188 20.15 -0.32 -2.44
C TRP A 188 19.56 1.01 -2.91
N GLY A 189 20.39 1.87 -3.51
CA GLY A 189 19.98 3.19 -4.01
C GLY A 189 18.87 3.13 -5.08
N ASP A 190 18.73 1.99 -5.74
CA ASP A 190 17.70 1.69 -6.74
C ASP A 190 16.37 1.21 -6.15
N THR A 191 16.20 1.25 -4.82
CA THR A 191 14.96 0.85 -4.15
C THR A 191 13.75 1.59 -4.74
N PRO A 192 12.77 0.86 -5.32
CA PRO A 192 11.63 1.47 -5.98
C PRO A 192 10.66 2.11 -4.97
N ARG A 193 9.80 3.00 -5.47
CA ARG A 193 8.58 3.40 -4.74
C ARG A 193 7.55 2.27 -4.82
N SER A 194 6.81 2.05 -3.73
CA SER A 194 5.78 1.02 -3.65
C SER A 194 4.44 1.51 -4.20
N ALA A 195 4.17 1.19 -5.47
CA ALA A 195 2.89 1.41 -6.13
C ALA A 195 2.65 0.35 -7.20
N CYS A 196 1.45 -0.24 -7.20
CA CYS A 196 1.00 -1.18 -8.23
C CYS A 196 1.01 -0.53 -9.62
N ILE A 197 1.02 -1.31 -10.69
CA ILE A 197 1.08 -0.82 -12.07
C ILE A 197 -0.03 0.22 -12.33
N GLY A 198 -1.31 -0.13 -12.06
CA GLY A 198 -2.44 0.77 -12.25
C GLY A 198 -2.81 1.67 -11.06
N CYS A 199 -1.92 1.95 -10.11
CA CYS A 199 -2.29 2.74 -8.92
C CYS A 199 -2.74 4.18 -9.29
N PRO A 200 -3.97 4.62 -8.95
CA PRO A 200 -4.46 5.97 -9.27
C PRO A 200 -3.71 7.09 -8.54
N TYR A 201 -2.95 6.77 -7.49
CA TYR A 201 -2.13 7.75 -6.76
C TYR A 201 -0.75 8.00 -7.40
N ARG A 202 -0.51 7.48 -8.61
CA ARG A 202 0.69 7.83 -9.36
C ARG A 202 0.64 9.27 -9.88
N SER A 203 1.78 9.95 -9.86
CA SER A 203 1.94 11.30 -10.41
C SER A 203 2.16 11.22 -11.90
N SER A 204 1.93 12.32 -12.62
CA SER A 204 2.23 12.42 -14.05
C SER A 204 3.71 12.08 -14.34
N SER A 205 4.64 12.51 -13.49
CA SER A 205 6.07 12.17 -13.62
C SER A 205 6.37 10.69 -13.45
N SER A 206 5.70 9.99 -12.54
CA SER A 206 5.84 8.54 -12.32
C SER A 206 5.21 7.72 -13.45
N TRP A 207 4.09 8.19 -13.99
CA TRP A 207 3.53 7.64 -15.22
C TRP A 207 4.47 7.83 -16.42
N ALA A 208 5.08 9.02 -16.56
CA ALA A 208 6.06 9.30 -17.61
C ALA A 208 7.30 8.42 -17.48
N GLU A 209 7.81 8.23 -16.25
CA GLU A 209 8.90 7.32 -15.94
C GLU A 209 8.56 5.90 -16.37
N MET A 210 7.41 5.36 -15.94
CA MET A 210 6.95 4.02 -16.34
C MET A 210 6.82 3.89 -17.87
N LYS A 211 6.23 4.89 -18.54
CA LYS A 211 6.13 4.91 -20.01
C LYS A 211 7.50 4.83 -20.69
N ALA A 212 8.52 5.46 -20.11
CA ALA A 212 9.87 5.48 -20.65
C ALA A 212 10.67 4.21 -20.33
N THR A 213 10.53 3.66 -19.11
CA THR A 213 11.39 2.57 -18.61
C THR A 213 10.74 1.18 -18.68
N ALA A 214 9.41 1.13 -18.73
CA ALA A 214 8.60 -0.09 -18.71
C ALA A 214 7.32 0.09 -19.57
N PRO A 215 7.48 0.27 -20.91
CA PRO A 215 6.35 0.57 -21.80
C PRO A 215 5.26 -0.50 -21.80
N GLU A 216 5.60 -1.77 -21.59
CA GLU A 216 4.62 -2.86 -21.48
C GLU A 216 3.74 -2.73 -20.23
N GLU A 217 4.32 -2.35 -19.08
CA GLU A 217 3.55 -2.06 -17.85
C GLU A 217 2.66 -0.83 -18.03
N PHE A 218 3.15 0.19 -18.75
CA PHE A 218 2.35 1.38 -19.06
C PHE A 218 1.16 1.03 -19.97
N GLU A 219 1.37 0.22 -21.00
CA GLU A 219 0.29 -0.24 -21.87
C GLU A 219 -0.71 -1.14 -21.13
N ASP A 220 -0.26 -1.95 -20.15
CA ASP A 220 -1.18 -2.69 -19.28
C ASP A 220 -2.04 -1.76 -18.41
N ALA A 221 -1.45 -0.71 -17.83
CA ALA A 221 -2.21 0.32 -17.12
C ALA A 221 -3.22 1.05 -18.03
N VAL A 222 -2.84 1.34 -19.29
CA VAL A 222 -3.74 1.95 -20.28
C VAL A 222 -4.89 1.02 -20.65
N ALA A 223 -4.62 -0.27 -20.85
CA ALA A 223 -5.63 -1.28 -21.13
C ALA A 223 -6.62 -1.39 -19.96
N PHE A 224 -6.12 -1.41 -18.73
CA PHE A 224 -6.95 -1.37 -17.53
C PHE A 224 -7.80 -0.10 -17.46
N ASP A 225 -7.21 1.10 -17.65
CA ASP A 225 -7.93 2.39 -17.65
C ASP A 225 -9.09 2.43 -18.67
N ALA A 226 -8.90 1.82 -19.84
CA ALA A 226 -9.94 1.70 -20.86
C ALA A 226 -11.06 0.75 -20.42
N ALA A 227 -10.71 -0.40 -19.84
CA ALA A 227 -11.67 -1.42 -19.43
C ALA A 227 -12.57 -0.95 -18.27
N ILE A 228 -12.03 -0.22 -17.29
CA ILE A 228 -12.80 0.30 -16.14
C ILE A 228 -13.73 1.46 -16.51
N ARG A 229 -13.61 2.06 -17.70
CA ARG A 229 -14.17 3.39 -18.02
C ARG A 229 -15.64 3.52 -17.69
N ARG A 230 -16.46 2.50 -18.00
CA ARG A 230 -17.92 2.53 -17.81
C ARG A 230 -18.37 2.02 -16.44
N GLY A 231 -17.43 1.83 -15.51
CA GLY A 231 -17.69 1.24 -14.21
C GLY A 231 -18.03 -0.25 -14.32
N HIS A 232 -18.43 -0.86 -13.20
CA HIS A 232 -18.76 -2.27 -13.18
C HIS A 232 -20.18 -2.58 -13.67
N PRO A 233 -20.36 -3.61 -14.52
CA PRO A 233 -21.68 -4.16 -14.82
C PRO A 233 -22.44 -4.60 -13.56
N ALA A 234 -21.76 -5.20 -12.57
CA ALA A 234 -22.44 -5.69 -11.36
C ALA A 234 -22.92 -4.59 -10.42
N ALA A 235 -22.29 -3.41 -10.40
CA ALA A 235 -22.78 -2.28 -9.62
C ALA A 235 -24.15 -1.81 -10.14
N THR A 236 -24.34 -1.86 -11.46
CA THR A 236 -25.63 -1.65 -12.13
C THR A 236 -26.65 -2.74 -11.77
N ARG A 237 -26.24 -4.01 -11.71
CA ARG A 237 -27.10 -5.14 -11.28
C ARG A 237 -27.54 -5.07 -9.82
N SER A 238 -26.70 -4.53 -8.92
CA SER A 238 -27.01 -4.35 -7.49
C SER A 238 -27.79 -3.07 -7.16
N GLY A 239 -28.34 -2.37 -8.16
CA GLY A 239 -29.18 -1.19 -7.94
C GLY A 239 -28.42 0.08 -7.51
N MET A 240 -27.09 0.06 -7.56
CA MET A 240 -26.23 1.24 -7.34
C MET A 240 -25.53 1.59 -8.66
N PRO A 241 -26.25 2.14 -9.66
CA PRO A 241 -25.64 2.50 -10.93
C PRO A 241 -24.48 3.47 -10.65
N MET A 242 -23.29 3.00 -10.99
CA MET A 242 -22.06 3.78 -10.96
C MET A 242 -22.22 4.90 -11.99
N ARG A 243 -22.68 6.08 -11.55
CA ARG A 243 -22.94 7.22 -12.43
C ARG A 243 -21.61 7.91 -12.76
N GLY A 244 -21.17 7.75 -13.99
CA GLY A 244 -20.02 8.47 -14.53
C GLY A 244 -18.98 7.57 -15.16
N ASN A 245 -17.93 8.21 -15.67
CA ASN A 245 -16.76 7.54 -16.24
C ASN A 245 -15.62 7.48 -15.21
N TYR A 246 -14.90 6.35 -15.17
CA TYR A 246 -13.81 6.09 -14.23
C TYR A 246 -12.46 6.19 -14.91
N TYR A 247 -11.45 6.73 -14.24
CA TYR A 247 -10.12 6.99 -14.78
C TYR A 247 -9.02 6.69 -13.76
N LEU A 248 -7.83 6.32 -14.23
CA LEU A 248 -6.64 6.20 -13.39
C LEU A 248 -5.98 7.56 -13.06
N HIS A 249 -6.16 8.57 -13.92
CA HIS A 249 -5.46 9.87 -13.78
C HIS A 249 -6.39 10.99 -13.26
N PRO A 250 -5.92 11.91 -12.39
CA PRO A 250 -6.73 13.00 -11.83
C PRO A 250 -7.33 13.96 -12.86
N SER A 251 -6.76 14.04 -14.06
CA SER A 251 -7.29 14.82 -15.18
C SER A 251 -8.61 14.26 -15.73
N ARG A 252 -8.99 13.02 -15.37
CA ARG A 252 -10.21 12.33 -15.86
C ARG A 252 -10.26 12.24 -17.39
N ARG A 253 -9.09 11.97 -17.97
CA ARG A 253 -8.89 11.68 -19.39
C ARG A 253 -8.30 10.28 -19.52
N PRO A 254 -8.52 9.57 -20.64
CA PRO A 254 -7.87 8.29 -20.87
C PRO A 254 -6.36 8.39 -20.66
N LEU A 255 -5.77 7.42 -19.95
CA LEU A 255 -4.36 7.50 -19.57
C LEU A 255 -3.43 7.69 -20.79
N ARG A 256 -3.79 7.08 -21.93
CA ARG A 256 -3.11 7.26 -23.22
C ARG A 256 -3.06 8.71 -23.70
N ASP A 257 -4.08 9.49 -23.38
CA ASP A 257 -4.30 10.85 -23.88
C ASP A 257 -3.89 11.94 -22.88
N VAL A 258 -3.39 11.54 -21.70
CA VAL A 258 -2.92 12.49 -20.69
C VAL A 258 -1.59 13.07 -21.15
N ASP A 259 -1.48 14.40 -21.06
CA ASP A 259 -0.18 15.06 -21.12
C ASP A 259 0.56 14.85 -19.79
N LEU A 260 1.53 13.94 -19.80
CA LEU A 260 2.32 13.57 -18.62
C LEU A 260 3.46 14.55 -18.32
N GLY A 261 3.67 15.57 -19.17
CA GLY A 261 4.66 16.64 -18.95
C GLY A 261 4.18 17.73 -17.99
N ILE A 262 2.88 17.80 -17.71
CA ILE A 262 2.29 18.74 -16.76
C ILE A 262 2.24 18.07 -15.38
N ASP A 263 2.85 18.71 -14.38
CA ASP A 263 2.87 18.18 -13.02
C ASP A 263 1.47 18.24 -12.38
N SER A 264 0.93 17.08 -12.00
CA SER A 264 -0.32 16.95 -11.25
C SER A 264 -0.13 17.15 -9.74
N GLY A 265 1.08 17.48 -9.29
CA GLY A 265 1.47 17.49 -7.89
C GLY A 265 2.17 16.19 -7.47
N PRO A 266 2.81 16.18 -6.28
CA PRO A 266 3.60 15.04 -5.82
C PRO A 266 2.73 13.81 -5.59
N GLU A 267 3.27 12.63 -5.88
CA GLU A 267 2.66 11.36 -5.45
C GLU A 267 2.48 11.35 -3.93
N PRO A 268 1.32 10.91 -3.42
CA PRO A 268 1.17 10.60 -2.01
C PRO A 268 2.26 9.61 -1.57
N GLU A 269 2.81 9.83 -0.38
CA GLU A 269 3.94 9.06 0.12
C GLU A 269 3.52 7.60 0.37
N GLY A 270 4.07 6.67 -0.45
CA GLY A 270 4.17 5.23 -0.18
C GLY A 270 2.88 4.47 0.20
N CYS A 271 2.63 3.35 -0.46
CA CYS A 271 1.50 2.48 -0.09
C CYS A 271 1.83 1.61 1.15
N SER A 272 1.79 2.19 2.35
CA SER A 272 1.87 1.43 3.61
C SER A 272 0.48 0.92 4.03
N PRO A 273 0.30 -0.40 4.25
CA PRO A 273 -0.99 -0.98 4.64
C PRO A 273 -1.60 -0.32 5.87
N TRP A 274 -0.77 0.07 6.82
CA TRP A 274 -1.17 0.52 8.15
C TRP A 274 -1.30 2.04 8.28
N ALA A 275 -0.83 2.76 7.26
CA ALA A 275 -0.65 4.20 7.31
C ALA A 275 -1.52 4.94 6.27
N CYS A 276 -2.19 4.22 5.37
CA CYS A 276 -3.16 4.78 4.42
C CYS A 276 -4.59 4.65 4.95
N ARG A 277 -5.29 5.76 5.21
CA ARG A 277 -6.76 5.74 5.35
C ARG A 277 -7.39 5.73 3.95
N GLY A 278 -8.56 5.09 3.80
CA GLY A 278 -9.54 5.57 2.82
C GLY A 278 -10.13 6.87 3.35
N ASP A 279 -10.12 7.92 2.55
CA ASP A 279 -10.50 9.26 2.98
C ASP A 279 -11.92 9.28 3.58
N ASN A 280 -12.02 9.59 4.87
CA ASN A 280 -13.21 10.25 5.39
C ASN A 280 -13.07 11.72 5.01
N HIS A 281 -13.42 12.06 3.77
CA HIS A 281 -13.68 13.44 3.43
C HIS A 281 -15.12 13.73 3.87
N GLU A 282 -15.28 14.51 4.95
CA GLU A 282 -16.54 15.21 5.16
C GLU A 282 -16.76 16.12 3.95
N PRO A 283 -17.95 16.12 3.34
CA PRO A 283 -18.23 17.00 2.21
C PRO A 283 -18.13 18.45 2.68
N THR A 284 -17.16 19.19 2.15
CA THR A 284 -17.13 20.65 2.23
C THR A 284 -18.41 21.18 1.60
N ALA A 285 -19.23 21.84 2.42
CA ALA A 285 -20.44 22.51 1.95
C ALA A 285 -20.06 23.55 0.87
N PRO A 286 -20.87 23.73 -0.18
CA PRO A 286 -20.62 24.78 -1.15
C PRO A 286 -20.84 26.13 -0.47
N ASP A 287 -19.85 27.02 -0.60
CA ASP A 287 -19.96 28.43 -0.24
C ASP A 287 -21.07 29.06 -1.10
N GLY A 288 -22.25 29.16 -0.50
CA GLY A 288 -23.35 29.97 -1.02
C GLY A 288 -23.23 31.37 -0.43
N GLU A 289 -22.58 32.27 -1.17
CA GLU A 289 -22.86 33.69 -1.06
C GLU A 289 -24.35 33.90 -1.39
N ASN A 290 -25.09 34.49 -0.47
CA ASN A 290 -26.37 35.10 -0.76
C ASN A 290 -26.40 36.47 -0.04
N PRO A 291 -26.76 37.57 -0.72
CA PRO A 291 -27.21 38.76 -0.01
C PRO A 291 -28.55 38.53 0.69
#